data_AF-A0A1M5YB77-F1
#
_entry.id   AF-A0A1M5YB77-F1
#
_cell.length_a   1.000
_cell.length_b   1.000
_cell.length_c   1.000
_cell.angle_alpha   90.00
_cell.angle_beta   90.00
_cell.angle_gamma   90.00
#
_symmetry.space_group_name_H-M   'P 1'
#
loop_
_entity.id
_entity.type
_entity.pdbx_description
1 polymer ?
#
loop_
_entity_poly.entity_id
_entity_poly.type
_entity_poly.pdbx_seq_one_letter_code
_entity_poly.pdbx_strand_id
1 'polypeptide(L)'
;MINEDILNILSTSIFQKIIDNDFIKIEQLNAAINLLIKMNIPFSLSFDQATRSEEKSATLTITLNPSTSISFTINFEEGIHCY
;
A
#
# COMPACT_ATOMS: atom_id res chain seq x y z
N MET A 1 -20.57 7.95 5.34
CA MET A 1 -20.22 7.29 6.61
C MET A 1 -18.91 6.56 6.36
N ILE A 2 -17.83 6.99 7.01
CA ILE A 2 -16.53 6.29 6.90
C ILE A 2 -16.67 5.03 7.77
N ASN A 3 -16.37 3.87 7.21
CA ASN A 3 -16.54 2.60 7.92
C ASN A 3 -15.54 2.55 9.09
N GLU A 4 -16.01 2.28 10.31
CA GLU A 4 -15.16 2.30 11.53
C GLU A 4 -14.01 1.29 11.43
N ASP A 5 -14.25 0.16 10.75
CA ASP A 5 -13.22 -0.83 10.45
C ASP A 5 -12.04 -0.23 9.68
N ILE A 6 -12.30 0.70 8.76
CA ILE A 6 -11.27 1.31 7.93
C ILE A 6 -10.44 2.29 8.76
N LEU A 7 -11.06 3.05 9.66
CA LEU A 7 -10.34 3.91 10.58
C LEU A 7 -9.45 3.09 11.52
N ASN A 8 -9.91 1.94 12.00
CA ASN A 8 -9.10 1.02 12.81
C ASN A 8 -7.90 0.48 12.03
N ILE A 9 -8.05 0.22 10.74
CA ILE A 9 -6.98 -0.30 9.88
C ILE A 9 -5.94 0.76 9.58
N LEU A 10 -6.38 1.95 9.20
CA LEU A 10 -5.51 3.09 8.97
C LEU A 10 -4.77 3.50 10.25
N SER A 11 -5.40 3.29 11.41
CA SER A 11 -4.79 3.51 12.73
C SER A 11 -3.89 2.36 13.17
N THR A 12 -3.83 1.25 12.42
CA THR A 12 -2.93 0.14 12.74
C THR A 12 -1.48 0.57 12.47
N SER A 13 -0.57 0.19 13.36
CA SER A 13 0.86 0.54 13.27
C SER A 13 1.52 0.13 11.94
N ILE A 14 0.96 -0.84 11.23
CA ILE A 14 1.42 -1.28 9.90
C ILE A 14 1.09 -0.21 8.85
N PHE A 15 -0.15 0.30 8.82
CA PHE A 15 -0.54 1.35 7.88
C PHE A 15 0.08 2.70 8.22
N GLN A 16 0.25 3.02 9.51
CA GLN A 16 0.99 4.22 9.90
C GLN A 16 2.45 4.15 9.44
N LYS A 17 3.11 3.00 9.55
CA LYS A 17 4.47 2.82 9.01
C LYS A 17 4.51 2.94 7.49
N ILE A 18 3.48 2.46 6.80
CA ILE A 18 3.33 2.60 5.35
C ILE A 18 3.14 4.08 4.96
N ILE A 19 2.38 4.85 5.73
CA ILE A 19 2.14 6.27 5.46
C ILE A 19 3.36 7.14 5.81
N ASP A 20 4.10 6.77 6.85
CA ASP A 20 5.21 7.56 7.40
C ASP A 20 6.58 7.24 6.74
N ASN A 21 6.73 6.08 6.10
CA ASN A 21 7.97 5.72 5.42
C ASN A 21 7.91 6.03 3.93
N ASP A 22 8.94 6.74 3.45
CA ASP A 22 9.23 6.98 2.04
C ASP A 22 9.41 5.65 1.26
N PHE A 23 9.84 4.60 1.96
CA PHE A 23 10.08 3.26 1.41
C PHE A 23 9.52 2.15 2.29
N ILE A 24 8.79 1.21 1.69
CA ILE A 24 8.21 0.05 2.39
C ILE A 24 8.81 -1.23 1.84
N LYS A 25 9.24 -2.11 2.76
CA LYS A 25 9.67 -3.47 2.42
C LYS A 25 8.47 -4.31 1.98
N ILE A 26 8.68 -5.21 1.01
CA ILE A 26 7.68 -6.17 0.53
C ILE A 26 7.06 -6.97 1.70
N GLU A 27 7.84 -7.29 2.73
CA GLU A 27 7.36 -7.99 3.93
C GLU A 27 6.28 -7.20 4.69
N GLN A 28 6.42 -5.88 4.78
CA GLN A 28 5.42 -5.00 5.42
C GLN A 28 4.16 -4.85 4.55
N LEU A 29 4.33 -4.74 3.23
CA LEU A 29 3.21 -4.76 2.28
C LEU A 29 2.41 -6.06 2.38
N ASN A 30 3.08 -7.20 2.45
CA ASN A 30 2.44 -8.51 2.62
C ASN A 30 1.71 -8.62 3.96
N ALA A 31 2.24 -8.04 5.04
CA ALA A 31 1.55 -7.98 6.32
C ALA A 31 0.26 -7.14 6.24
N ALA A 32 0.29 -6.00 5.55
CA ALA A 32 -0.88 -5.16 5.31
C ALA A 32 -1.94 -5.89 4.48
N ILE A 33 -1.54 -6.56 3.40
CA ILE A 33 -2.43 -7.36 2.55
C ILE A 33 -3.08 -8.49 3.36
N ASN A 34 -2.31 -9.23 4.16
CA ASN A 34 -2.84 -10.30 5.00
C ASN A 34 -3.89 -9.80 6.00
N LEU A 35 -3.71 -8.60 6.56
CA LEU A 35 -4.71 -7.97 7.40
C LEU A 35 -5.98 -7.66 6.60
N LEU A 36 -5.86 -7.01 5.44
CA LEU A 36 -7.00 -6.68 4.59
C LEU A 36 -7.82 -7.92 4.20
N ILE A 37 -7.14 -9.03 3.86
CA ILE A 37 -7.78 -10.32 3.58
C ILE A 37 -8.53 -10.83 4.82
N LYS A 38 -7.89 -10.82 5.99
CA LYS A 38 -8.48 -11.30 7.25
C LYS A 38 -9.72 -10.52 7.67
N MET A 39 -9.76 -9.22 7.36
CA MET A 39 -10.90 -8.35 7.64
C MET A 39 -11.94 -8.32 6.51
N ASN A 40 -11.74 -9.11 5.45
CA ASN A 40 -12.62 -9.19 4.29
C ASN A 40 -12.84 -7.85 3.57
N ILE A 41 -11.79 -7.03 3.49
CA ILE A 41 -11.86 -5.71 2.87
C ILE A 41 -11.43 -5.79 1.41
N PRO A 42 -12.21 -5.26 0.46
CA PRO A 42 -11.83 -5.25 -0.94
C PRO A 42 -10.66 -4.29 -1.19
N PHE A 43 -9.61 -4.82 -1.79
CA PHE A 43 -8.43 -4.07 -2.20
C PHE A 43 -7.98 -4.49 -3.61
N SER A 44 -7.21 -3.62 -4.24
CA SER A 44 -6.53 -3.85 -5.50
C SER A 44 -5.06 -3.51 -5.31
N LEU A 45 -4.17 -4.41 -5.73
CA LEU A 45 -2.74 -4.17 -5.75
C LEU A 45 -2.29 -4.15 -7.21
N SER A 46 -1.73 -3.03 -7.64
CA SER A 46 -1.07 -2.89 -8.94
C SER A 46 0.43 -2.79 -8.71
N PHE A 47 1.21 -3.56 -9.46
CA PHE A 47 2.66 -3.46 -9.47
C PHE A 47 3.11 -2.87 -10.80
N ASP A 48 3.87 -1.79 -10.73
CA ASP A 48 4.46 -1.18 -11.91
C ASP A 48 5.92 -1.60 -12.01
N GLN A 49 6.22 -2.27 -13.13
CA GLN A 49 7.57 -2.76 -13.38
C GLN A 49 8.39 -1.57 -13.87
N ALA A 50 9.34 -1.11 -13.05
CA ALA A 50 10.24 -0.01 -13.39
C ALA A 50 10.70 -0.06 -14.84
N THR A 51 10.53 1.05 -15.54
CA THR A 51 11.15 1.27 -16.85
C THR A 51 12.46 2.04 -16.65
N ARG A 52 13.25 2.23 -17.72
CA ARG A 52 14.54 2.95 -17.66
C ARG A 52 14.42 4.42 -17.17
N SER A 53 13.21 4.92 -16.91
CA SER A 53 12.89 6.26 -16.42
C SER A 53 11.99 6.30 -15.18
N GLU A 54 11.48 5.17 -14.69
CA GLU A 54 10.54 5.13 -13.55
C GLU A 54 10.96 4.07 -12.53
N GLU A 55 10.97 4.45 -11.25
CA GLU A 55 11.36 3.59 -10.13
C GLU A 55 10.31 2.50 -9.89
N LYS A 56 10.72 1.36 -9.31
CA LYS A 56 9.80 0.25 -9.04
C LYS A 56 8.79 0.69 -8.00
N SER A 57 7.51 0.63 -8.34
CA SER A 57 6.44 1.03 -7.43
C SER A 57 5.30 0.02 -7.38
N ALA A 58 4.61 -0.02 -6.25
CA ALA A 58 3.35 -0.72 -6.09
C ALA A 58 2.28 0.28 -5.63
N THR A 59 1.11 0.20 -6.24
CA THR A 59 -0.05 0.97 -5.80
C THR A 59 -1.05 0.03 -5.13
N LEU A 60 -1.25 0.21 -3.83
CA LEU A 60 -2.29 -0.47 -3.06
C LEU A 60 -3.53 0.43 -2.98
N THR A 61 -4.61 0.04 -3.63
CA THR A 61 -5.90 0.73 -3.59
C THR A 61 -6.89 -0.04 -2.74
N ILE A 62 -7.37 0.56 -1.66
CA ILE A 62 -8.43 0.03 -0.82
C ILE A 62 -9.74 0.69 -1.23
N THR A 63 -10.71 -0.10 -1.70
CA THR A 63 -12.00 0.42 -2.14
C THR A 63 -12.97 0.38 -0.96
N LEU A 64 -13.37 1.53 -0.43
CA LEU A 64 -14.26 1.58 0.74
C LEU A 64 -15.72 1.42 0.33
N ASN A 65 -16.07 2.04 -0.80
CA ASN A 65 -17.39 2.03 -1.39
C ASN A 65 -17.24 2.41 -2.90
N PRO A 66 -18.29 2.32 -3.73
CA PRO A 66 -18.19 2.56 -5.18
C PRO A 66 -17.70 3.96 -5.57
N SER A 67 -17.66 4.90 -4.62
CA SER A 67 -17.33 6.31 -4.85
C SER A 67 -16.13 6.79 -4.03
N THR A 68 -15.49 5.93 -3.24
CA THR A 68 -14.40 6.30 -2.33
C THR A 68 -13.41 5.16 -2.25
N SER A 69 -12.19 5.44 -2.70
CA SER A 69 -11.04 4.57 -2.61
C SER A 69 -9.87 5.33 -2.01
N ILE A 70 -9.03 4.63 -1.26
CA ILE A 70 -7.78 5.16 -0.73
C ILE A 70 -6.65 4.43 -1.43
N SER A 71 -5.76 5.17 -2.09
CA SER A 71 -4.63 4.60 -2.82
C SER A 71 -3.32 5.01 -2.16
N PHE A 72 -2.46 4.04 -1.92
CA PHE A 72 -1.11 4.20 -1.40
C PHE A 72 -0.14 3.83 -2.52
N THR A 73 0.67 4.79 -2.96
CA THR A 73 1.79 4.51 -3.86
C THR A 73 3.03 4.26 -3.01
N ILE A 74 3.63 3.10 -3.23
CA ILE A 74 4.76 2.58 -2.49
C ILE A 74 5.92 2.49 -3.46
N ASN A 75 6.94 3.29 -3.25
CA ASN A 75 8.19 3.15 -3.98
C ASN A 75 9.04 2.09 -3.26
N PHE A 76 9.53 1.12 -4.02
CA PHE A 76 10.52 0.18 -3.51
C PHE A 76 11.90 0.82 -3.70
N GLU A 77 12.75 0.78 -2.67
CA GLU A 77 14.14 1.24 -2.82
C GLU A 77 14.78 0.54 -4.02
N GLU A 78 15.03 1.29 -5.08
CA GLU A 78 15.98 0.88 -6.10
C GLU A 78 17.37 1.01 -5.49
N GLY A 79 18.12 -0.09 -5.49
CA GLY A 79 19.54 -0.02 -5.22
C GLY A 79 20.17 1.04 -6.11
N ILE A 80 20.84 2.00 -5.49
CA ILE A 80 21.67 3.05 -6.07
C ILE A 80 22.10 2.70 -7.49
N HIS A 81 21.66 3.49 -8.47
CA HIS A 81 22.16 3.47 -9.84
C HIS A 81 23.69 3.62 -9.80
N CYS A 82 24.41 2.52 -10.02
CA CYS A 82 25.84 2.51 -10.29
C CYS A 82 26.03 2.04 -11.73
N TYR A 83 26.07 2.97 -12.69
CA TYR A 83 27.18 3.14 -13.65
C TYR A 83 26.99 4.40 -14.51
#